data_AF-A0A8T9BSE8-F1
#
_entry.id   AF-A0A8T9BSE8-F1
#
_cell.length_a   1.000
_cell.length_b   1.000
_cell.length_c   1.000
_cell.angle_alpha   90.00
_cell.angle_beta   90.00
_cell.angle_gamma   90.00
#
_symmetry.space_group_name_H-M   'P 1'
#
loop_
_entity.id
_entity.type
_entity.pdbx_description
1 polymer ?
#
loop_
_entity_poly.entity_id
_entity_poly.type
_entity_poly.pdbx_seq_one_letter_code
_entity_poly.pdbx_strand_id
1 'polypeptide(L)'
;MRPSTLLPLILTLLTPLVSASACVAGGPSGSVTAAMQCCTLASGTRYQFYANQAICVVADGNLWYYNACVGKIPDSDLDTKCIPGSGPGAFATSTSTARETITATGNA
;
A
#
# COMPACT_ATOMS: atom_id res chain seq x y z
N MET A 1 -44.60 19.56 -10.86
CA MET A 1 -43.25 19.10 -11.26
C MET A 1 -42.42 19.00 -9.99
N ARG A 2 -42.12 17.78 -9.51
CA ARG A 2 -41.32 17.56 -8.28
C ARG A 2 -39.84 17.66 -8.67
N PRO A 3 -39.03 18.53 -8.03
CA PRO A 3 -37.59 18.53 -8.27
C PRO A 3 -37.00 17.21 -7.72
N SER A 4 -36.28 16.49 -8.58
CA SER A 4 -35.58 15.26 -8.23
C SER A 4 -34.43 15.57 -7.28
N THR A 5 -34.61 15.28 -5.99
CA THR A 5 -33.59 15.40 -4.94
C THR A 5 -32.57 14.25 -4.93
N LEU A 6 -32.61 13.37 -5.94
CA LEU A 6 -31.70 12.21 -6.06
C LEU A 6 -30.30 12.58 -6.58
N LEU A 7 -30.16 13.70 -7.29
CA LEU A 7 -28.89 14.13 -7.89
C LEU A 7 -27.78 14.48 -6.87
N PRO A 8 -28.04 15.20 -5.76
CA PRO A 8 -26.97 15.54 -4.81
C PRO A 8 -26.46 14.34 -4.01
N LEU A 9 -27.29 13.30 -3.81
CA LEU A 9 -26.90 12.11 -3.06
C LEU A 9 -25.91 11.22 -3.83
N ILE A 10 -26.08 11.14 -5.16
CA ILE A 10 -25.16 10.41 -6.04
C ILE A 10 -23.80 11.12 -6.10
N LEU A 11 -23.77 12.45 -6.08
CA LEU A 11 -22.52 13.22 -6.11
C LEU A 11 -21.69 13.07 -4.82
N THR A 12 -22.33 12.85 -3.67
CA THR A 12 -21.63 12.55 -2.40
C THR A 12 -21.13 11.11 -2.29
N LEU A 13 -21.63 10.19 -3.12
CA LEU A 13 -21.14 8.81 -3.22
C LEU A 13 -19.94 8.66 -4.17
N LEU A 14 -19.60 9.70 -4.94
CA LEU A 14 -18.29 9.83 -5.60
C LEU A 14 -17.23 10.28 -4.59
N THR A 15 -17.11 9.52 -3.49
CA THR A 15 -15.95 9.57 -2.62
C THR A 15 -14.69 9.63 -3.50
N PRO A 16 -13.81 10.62 -3.25
CA PRO A 16 -12.67 10.86 -4.12
C PRO A 16 -11.91 9.55 -4.30
N LEU A 17 -11.79 9.12 -5.56
CA LEU A 17 -10.73 8.21 -6.00
C LEU A 17 -9.41 8.93 -5.72
N VAL A 18 -9.01 9.02 -4.45
CA VAL A 18 -7.68 9.48 -4.12
C VAL A 18 -6.76 8.39 -4.63
N SER A 19 -5.91 8.73 -5.60
CA SER A 19 -4.84 7.84 -6.02
C SER A 19 -4.02 7.48 -4.78
N ALA A 20 -3.82 6.18 -4.59
CA ALA A 20 -3.16 5.64 -3.42
C ALA A 20 -2.17 4.59 -3.87
N SER A 21 -1.00 4.60 -3.26
CA SER A 21 0.05 3.64 -3.52
C SER A 21 0.09 2.59 -2.43
N ALA A 22 0.28 1.33 -2.83
CA ALA A 22 0.50 0.22 -1.91
C ALA A 22 2.00 -0.09 -1.84
N CYS A 23 2.60 0.11 -0.67
CA CYS A 23 4.00 -0.17 -0.40
C CYS A 23 4.14 -1.44 0.45
N VAL A 24 4.82 -2.45 -0.09
CA VAL A 24 5.21 -3.65 0.66
C VAL A 24 6.59 -3.40 1.27
N ALA A 25 6.74 -3.66 2.56
CA ALA A 25 7.97 -3.56 3.33
C ALA A 25 8.31 -4.96 3.88
N GLY A 26 9.31 -5.61 3.29
CA GLY A 26 9.84 -6.90 3.75
C GLY A 26 11.17 -6.73 4.47
N GLY A 27 11.42 -7.48 5.53
CA GLY A 27 12.69 -7.40 6.27
C GLY A 27 12.61 -7.96 7.69
N PRO A 28 13.58 -7.66 8.56
CA PRO A 28 13.56 -8.05 9.97
C PRO A 28 12.31 -7.49 10.68
N SER A 29 11.77 -8.24 11.64
CA SER A 29 10.50 -7.89 12.29
C SER A 29 10.50 -6.52 12.98
N GLY A 30 11.63 -6.12 13.56
CA GLY A 30 11.80 -4.79 14.16
C GLY A 30 11.66 -3.67 13.13
N SER A 31 12.35 -3.81 11.99
CA SER A 31 12.32 -2.83 10.90
C SER A 31 10.96 -2.78 10.22
N VAL A 32 10.30 -3.93 10.03
CA VAL A 32 8.92 -4.01 9.49
C VAL A 32 7.93 -3.32 10.43
N THR A 33 8.09 -3.50 11.75
CA THR A 33 7.27 -2.80 12.75
C THR A 33 7.46 -1.29 12.68
N ALA A 34 8.69 -0.82 12.51
CA ALA A 34 8.98 0.61 12.32
C ALA A 34 8.37 1.15 11.00
N ALA A 35 8.44 0.39 9.91
CA ALA A 35 7.77 0.75 8.65
C ALA A 35 6.25 0.87 8.80
N MET A 36 5.62 0.04 9.63
CA MET A 36 4.19 0.19 9.95
C MET A 36 3.88 1.44 10.78
N GLN A 37 4.78 1.86 11.67
CA GLN A 37 4.65 3.14 12.35
C GLN A 37 4.73 4.29 11.34
N CYS A 38 5.66 4.24 10.39
CA CYS A 38 5.74 5.19 9.29
C CYS A 38 4.45 5.25 8.46
N CYS A 39 3.84 4.08 8.19
CA CYS A 39 2.54 4.02 7.53
C CYS A 39 1.46 4.77 8.31
N THR A 40 1.41 4.57 9.61
CA THR A 40 0.45 5.24 10.51
C THR A 40 0.65 6.75 10.51
N LEU A 41 1.92 7.21 10.58
CA LEU A 41 2.26 8.63 10.55
C LEU A 41 1.90 9.29 9.20
N ALA A 42 1.96 8.54 8.10
CA ALA A 42 1.54 9.01 6.78
C ALA A 42 0.01 9.00 6.59
N SER A 43 -0.77 8.70 7.64
CA SER A 43 -2.22 8.47 7.58
C SER A 43 -2.61 7.37 6.60
N GLY A 44 -1.74 6.37 6.43
CA GLY A 44 -1.97 5.21 5.58
C GLY A 44 -2.69 4.07 6.31
N THR A 45 -3.24 3.16 5.52
CA THR A 45 -3.86 1.93 6.02
C THR A 45 -2.82 0.80 6.02
N ARG A 46 -2.65 0.17 7.18
CA ARG A 46 -1.66 -0.90 7.39
C ARG A 46 -2.28 -2.29 7.30
N TYR A 47 -1.58 -3.22 6.66
CA TYR A 47 -1.90 -4.65 6.63
C TYR A 47 -0.63 -5.45 6.91
N GLN A 48 -0.63 -6.30 7.93
CA GLN A 48 0.50 -7.17 8.24
C GLN A 48 0.01 -8.59 8.44
N PHE A 49 0.42 -9.46 7.53
CA PHE A 49 0.08 -10.88 7.55
C PHE A 49 1.22 -11.71 8.17
N TYR A 50 2.45 -11.19 8.10
CA TYR A 50 3.66 -11.87 8.58
C TYR A 50 4.53 -10.93 9.40
N ALA A 51 5.28 -11.47 10.36
CA ALA A 51 6.15 -10.67 11.22
C ALA A 51 7.25 -9.93 10.43
N ASN A 52 7.68 -10.49 9.30
CA ASN A 52 8.74 -10.01 8.43
C ASN A 52 8.23 -9.32 7.15
N GLN A 53 6.93 -9.05 7.04
CA GLN A 53 6.36 -8.36 5.90
C GLN A 53 5.10 -7.57 6.26
N ALA A 54 5.05 -6.30 5.89
CA ALA A 54 3.86 -5.45 6.01
C ALA A 54 3.56 -4.74 4.70
N ILE A 55 2.29 -4.35 4.53
CA ILE A 55 1.77 -3.57 3.41
C ILE A 55 1.20 -2.27 3.99
N CYS A 56 1.59 -1.14 3.40
CA CYS A 56 1.04 0.17 3.68
C CYS A 56 0.33 0.71 2.44
N VAL A 57 -0.95 1.04 2.56
CA VAL A 57 -1.69 1.76 1.51
C VAL A 57 -1.75 3.22 1.92
N VAL A 58 -1.06 4.09 1.17
CA VAL A 58 -0.95 5.52 1.47
C VAL A 58 -1.48 6.34 0.30
N ALA A 59 -2.21 7.42 0.57
CA ALA A 59 -2.59 8.36 -0.48
C ALA A 59 -1.33 8.92 -1.16
N ASP A 60 -1.34 9.10 -2.48
CA ASP A 60 -0.14 9.52 -3.22
C ASP A 60 0.43 10.86 -2.72
N GLY A 61 -0.45 11.78 -2.28
CA GLY A 61 -0.05 13.04 -1.66
C GLY A 61 0.78 12.90 -0.38
N ASN A 62 0.73 11.74 0.29
CA ASN A 62 1.47 11.42 1.50
C ASN A 62 2.59 10.38 1.29
N LEU A 63 2.75 9.87 0.06
CA LEU A 63 3.78 8.85 -0.26
C LEU A 63 5.19 9.36 0.03
N TRP A 64 5.46 10.64 -0.23
CA TRP A 64 6.76 11.25 0.06
C TRP A 64 7.11 11.17 1.56
N TYR A 65 6.11 11.36 2.42
CA TYR A 65 6.28 11.32 3.86
C TYR A 65 6.53 9.89 4.36
N TYR A 66 5.78 8.93 3.81
CA TYR A 66 6.03 7.50 4.09
C TYR A 66 7.46 7.09 3.71
N ASN A 67 7.90 7.42 2.49
CA ASN A 67 9.26 7.10 2.03
C ASN A 67 10.34 7.79 2.88
N ALA A 68 10.15 9.06 3.24
CA ALA A 68 11.09 9.79 4.08
C ALA A 68 11.19 9.19 5.49
N CYS A 69 10.08 8.66 6.04
CA CYS A 69 10.08 7.99 7.33
C CYS A 69 10.78 6.64 7.25
N VAL A 70 10.45 5.81 6.26
CA VAL A 70 11.08 4.48 6.06
C VAL A 70 12.58 4.60 5.82
N GLY A 71 13.02 5.59 5.04
CA GLY A 71 14.44 5.85 4.79
C GLY A 71 15.24 6.32 6.02
N LYS A 72 14.57 6.66 7.13
CA LYS A 72 15.21 7.03 8.40
C LYS A 72 15.33 5.88 9.39
N ILE A 73 14.74 4.71 9.09
CA ILE A 73 14.84 3.57 9.98
C ILE A 73 16.30 3.06 9.92
N PRO A 74 17.06 3.12 11.02
CA PRO A 74 18.47 2.71 11.03
C PRO A 74 18.61 1.20 10.84
N ASP A 75 19.71 0.77 10.19
CA ASP A 75 20.04 -0.64 9.95
C ASP A 75 18.88 -1.44 9.32
N SER A 76 18.14 -0.77 8.44
CA SER A 76 16.99 -1.35 7.78
C SER A 76 17.40 -2.23 6.62
N ASP A 77 17.44 -3.53 6.84
CA ASP A 77 17.33 -4.53 5.76
C ASP A 77 15.89 -4.60 5.21
N LEU A 78 15.23 -3.43 5.09
CA LEU A 78 13.89 -3.29 4.55
C LEU A 78 13.96 -3.23 3.03
N ASP A 79 13.47 -4.27 2.35
CA ASP A 79 13.12 -4.16 0.94
C ASP A 79 11.71 -3.58 0.82
N THR A 80 11.64 -2.29 0.46
CA THR A 80 10.38 -1.58 0.28
C THR A 80 10.07 -1.39 -1.20
N LYS A 81 8.90 -1.84 -1.65
CA LYS A 81 8.41 -1.67 -3.03
C LYS A 81 7.01 -1.06 -3.03
N CYS A 82 6.84 0.05 -3.72
CA CYS A 82 5.55 0.74 -3.86
C CYS A 82 4.97 0.55 -5.25
N ILE A 83 3.70 0.16 -5.31
CA ILE A 83 2.90 0.03 -6.52
C ILE A 83 1.87 1.17 -6.52
N PRO A 84 1.91 2.10 -7.50
CA PRO A 84 0.93 3.16 -7.59
C PRO A 84 -0.44 2.60 -8.00
N GLY A 85 -1.48 3.02 -7.29
CA GLY A 85 -2.86 2.65 -7.58
C GLY A 85 -3.56 3.74 -8.39
N SER A 86 -3.76 3.49 -9.68
CA SER A 86 -4.64 4.28 -10.53
C SER A 86 -6.08 3.78 -10.33
N GLY A 87 -6.84 4.34 -9.39
CA GLY A 87 -8.24 3.90 -9.15
C GLY A 87 -9.12 4.00 -10.41
N PRO A 88 -10.30 3.34 -10.50
CA PRO A 88 -10.90 2.33 -9.62
C PRO A 88 -10.70 0.90 -10.18
N GLY A 89 -10.37 -0.06 -9.31
CA GLY A 89 -10.24 -1.48 -9.69
C GLY A 89 -8.84 -1.92 -10.15
N ALA A 90 -7.82 -1.07 -10.03
CA ALA A 90 -6.47 -1.41 -10.43
C ALA A 90 -5.78 -2.39 -9.46
N PHE A 91 -6.15 -3.66 -9.55
CA PHE A 91 -5.13 -4.66 -9.84
C PHE A 91 -4.60 -4.34 -11.25
N ALA A 92 -3.87 -3.24 -11.39
CA ALA A 92 -3.08 -3.02 -12.58
C ALA A 92 -2.21 -4.27 -12.65
N THR A 93 -2.38 -5.04 -13.72
CA THR A 93 -1.54 -6.18 -14.06
C THR A 93 -0.11 -5.74 -13.82
N SER A 94 0.41 -6.08 -12.64
CA SER A 94 1.82 -5.96 -12.38
C SER A 94 2.38 -6.96 -13.35
N THR A 95 2.95 -6.47 -14.46
CA THR A 95 3.90 -7.29 -15.19
C THR A 95 5.02 -7.53 -14.18
N SER A 96 4.87 -8.59 -13.38
CA SER A 96 6.01 -9.22 -12.77
C SER A 96 6.86 -9.63 -13.96
N THR A 97 7.96 -8.92 -14.18
CA THR A 97 9.08 -9.57 -14.85
C THR A 97 9.47 -10.69 -13.91
N ALA A 98 8.87 -11.85 -14.14
CA ALA A 98 9.08 -13.04 -13.34
C ALA A 98 10.58 -13.34 -13.38
N ARG A 99 11.23 -13.12 -12.24
CA ARG A 99 12.41 -13.90 -11.89
C ARG A 99 12.39 -14.25 -10.42
N GLU A 100 11.33 -14.94 -10.02
CA GLU A 100 11.38 -15.88 -8.91
C GLU A 100 10.88 -17.23 -9.41
N THR A 101 11.82 -18.15 -9.59
CA THR A 101 11.52 -19.58 -9.70
C THR A 101 11.00 -20.03 -8.35
N ILE A 102 9.68 -20.21 -8.22
CA ILE A 102 9.12 -20.94 -7.08
C ILE A 102 9.41 -22.43 -7.33
N THR A 103 10.52 -22.93 -6.80
CA THR A 103 10.72 -24.38 -6.68
C THR A 103 9.88 -24.86 -5.51
N ALA A 104 8.64 -25.29 -5.79
CA ALA A 104 7.88 -26.09 -4.85
C ALA A 104 8.55 -27.48 -4.75
N THR A 105 9.47 -27.66 -3.80
CA THR A 105 9.92 -28.99 -3.40
C THR A 105 8.75 -29.65 -2.67
N GLY A 106 7.97 -30.45 -3.41
CA GLY A 106 7.12 -31.45 -2.82
C GLY A 106 8.00 -32.45 -2.09
N ASN A 107 7.85 -32.54 -0.77
CA ASN A 107 8.45 -33.64 0.00
C ASN A 107 7.65 -34.92 -0.29
N ALA A 108 8.42 -35.99 -0.47
CA ALA A 108 8.04 -37.34 -0.90
C ALA A 108 6.98 -38.03 -0.04
#